data_AF-A0A8T4F061-F1
#
_entry.id   AF-A0A8T4F061-F1
#
_cell.length_a   1.000
_cell.length_b   1.000
_cell.length_c   1.000
_cell.angle_alpha   90.00
_cell.angle_beta   90.00
_cell.angle_gamma   90.00
#
_symmetry.space_group_name_H-M   'P 1'
#
loop_
_entity.id
_entity.type
_entity.pdbx_description
1 polymer ?
#
loop_
_entity_poly.entity_id
_entity_poly.type
_entity_poly.pdbx_seq_one_letter_code
_entity_poly.pdbx_strand_id
1 'polypeptide(L)'
;MSRIAAVAMVPVLILTGLAAGCERDKRPVIQVDPRVALADEAVHIRITGLVAGTTVELGAQARDYAGTLWSSRANFVADHDGVVDLDRDAPSEGYSGVDGMGLFSSMTLASDGDKRASTDTSGYAPKFPELKRLKGRGLMAGPGR
;
A
#
# COMPACT_ATOMS: atom_id res chain seq x y z
N MET A 1 -71.23 -15.50 31.70
CA MET A 1 -70.79 -16.13 30.45
C MET A 1 -71.21 -15.23 29.30
N SER A 2 -70.41 -14.64 28.42
CA SER A 2 -69.00 -14.23 28.39
C SER A 2 -68.95 -12.99 27.45
N ARG A 3 -68.11 -11.99 27.72
CA ARG A 3 -68.03 -10.70 27.00
C ARG A 3 -66.85 -10.70 26.00
N ILE A 4 -67.11 -10.20 24.79
CA ILE A 4 -66.27 -9.37 23.88
C ILE A 4 -64.91 -9.91 23.40
N ALA A 5 -64.66 -9.83 22.07
CA ALA A 5 -63.45 -9.23 21.48
C ALA A 5 -63.56 -9.12 19.94
N ALA A 6 -63.51 -7.89 19.43
CA ALA A 6 -63.19 -7.58 18.05
C ALA A 6 -61.66 -7.55 17.88
N VAL A 7 -61.14 -8.04 16.76
CA VAL A 7 -59.75 -7.80 16.33
C VAL A 7 -59.75 -7.38 14.87
N ALA A 8 -59.31 -6.15 14.66
CA ALA A 8 -59.07 -5.53 13.36
C ALA A 8 -57.90 -6.22 12.65
N MET A 9 -58.05 -6.45 11.34
CA MET A 9 -57.06 -7.11 10.52
C MET A 9 -55.98 -6.10 10.06
N VAL A 10 -54.86 -6.13 10.80
CA VAL A 10 -53.44 -5.98 10.42
C VAL A 10 -53.00 -4.82 9.50
N PRO A 11 -52.03 -3.97 9.94
CA PRO A 11 -51.36 -3.01 9.08
C PRO A 11 -50.32 -3.71 8.19
N VAL A 12 -50.37 -3.50 6.87
CA VAL A 12 -49.31 -3.95 5.95
C VAL A 12 -48.18 -2.94 5.99
N LEU A 13 -47.24 -3.14 6.91
CA LEU A 13 -45.93 -2.49 6.90
C LEU A 13 -45.12 -3.14 5.77
N ILE A 14 -45.10 -2.55 4.57
CA ILE A 14 -44.17 -2.96 3.51
C ILE A 14 -42.78 -2.43 3.90
N LEU A 15 -42.07 -3.18 4.74
CA LEU A 15 -40.61 -3.14 4.72
C LEU A 15 -40.17 -3.84 3.43
N THR A 16 -39.99 -3.10 2.34
CA THR A 16 -39.17 -3.55 1.22
C THR A 16 -37.71 -3.58 1.67
N GLY A 17 -37.37 -4.59 2.46
CA GLY A 17 -36.01 -5.07 2.59
C GLY A 17 -35.70 -5.99 1.42
N LEU A 18 -34.73 -5.58 0.60
CA LEU A 18 -33.67 -6.37 -0.06
C LEU A 18 -33.25 -5.64 -1.34
N ALA A 19 -32.30 -4.73 -1.19
CA ALA A 19 -31.27 -4.57 -2.20
C ALA A 19 -29.94 -4.94 -1.54
N ALA A 20 -29.80 -6.21 -1.13
CA ALA A 20 -28.48 -6.81 -1.08
C ALA A 20 -28.05 -7.01 -2.53
N GLY A 21 -27.68 -5.90 -3.17
CA GLY A 21 -27.14 -5.88 -4.52
C GLY A 21 -25.96 -6.85 -4.57
N CYS A 22 -25.97 -7.70 -5.60
CA CYS A 22 -24.90 -8.61 -5.91
C CYS A 22 -23.59 -7.83 -6.04
N GLU A 23 -22.74 -7.89 -5.01
CA GLU A 23 -21.37 -7.39 -5.10
C GLU A 23 -20.41 -8.55 -4.79
N ARG A 24 -20.57 -9.65 -5.53
CA ARG A 24 -19.84 -10.89 -5.30
C ARG A 24 -18.77 -11.24 -6.34
N ASP A 25 -18.56 -10.37 -7.33
CA ASP A 25 -17.58 -10.59 -8.43
C ASP A 25 -16.64 -9.40 -8.68
N LYS A 26 -16.28 -8.62 -7.65
CA LYS A 26 -15.14 -7.69 -7.74
C LYS A 26 -13.90 -8.38 -7.20
N ARG A 27 -12.95 -8.72 -8.08
CA ARG A 27 -11.63 -9.22 -7.68
C ARG A 27 -10.70 -8.02 -7.49
N PRO A 28 -9.95 -7.95 -6.38
CA PRO A 28 -8.95 -6.90 -6.21
C PRO A 28 -7.94 -6.89 -7.36
N VAL A 29 -7.70 -5.72 -7.95
CA VAL A 29 -6.68 -5.51 -9.00
C VAL A 29 -5.75 -4.40 -8.56
N ILE A 30 -4.44 -4.67 -8.58
CA ILE A 30 -3.39 -3.69 -8.33
C ILE A 30 -2.91 -3.13 -9.68
N GLN A 31 -2.96 -1.82 -9.83
CA GLN A 31 -2.46 -1.07 -10.97
C GLN A 31 -1.28 -0.22 -10.53
N VAL A 32 -0.20 -0.26 -11.30
CA VAL A 32 1.03 0.51 -11.04
C VAL A 32 1.47 1.16 -12.35
N ASP A 33 1.67 2.47 -12.34
CA ASP A 33 2.13 3.25 -13.48
C ASP A 33 3.21 4.29 -13.08
N PRO A 34 4.37 4.34 -13.76
CA PRO A 34 4.81 3.39 -14.77
C PRO A 34 5.13 2.02 -14.15
N ARG A 35 5.07 0.96 -14.97
CA ARG A 35 5.39 -0.42 -14.50
C ARG A 35 6.86 -0.62 -14.17
N VAL A 36 7.73 0.23 -14.73
CA VAL A 36 9.18 0.23 -14.50
C VAL A 36 9.57 1.68 -14.32
N ALA A 37 10.23 1.99 -13.22
CA ALA A 37 10.65 3.32 -12.83
C ALA A 37 12.05 3.24 -12.20
N LEU A 38 12.77 4.36 -12.19
CA LEU A 38 13.94 4.49 -11.32
C LEU A 38 13.51 4.57 -9.84
N ALA A 39 14.44 4.32 -8.92
CA ALA A 39 14.12 4.29 -7.49
C ALA A 39 13.64 5.64 -6.94
N ASP A 40 14.02 6.73 -7.59
CA ASP A 40 13.67 8.12 -7.30
C ASP A 40 12.56 8.67 -8.22
N GLU A 41 12.06 7.85 -9.15
CA GLU A 41 10.94 8.20 -10.02
C GLU A 41 9.61 7.82 -9.37
N ALA A 42 8.62 8.70 -9.47
CA ALA A 42 7.31 8.46 -8.88
C ALA A 42 6.58 7.31 -9.58
N VAL A 43 5.91 6.47 -8.79
CA VAL A 43 4.94 5.50 -9.28
C VAL A 43 3.57 5.75 -8.67
N HIS A 44 2.53 5.57 -9.47
CA HIS A 44 1.14 5.71 -9.09
C HIS A 44 0.56 4.33 -8.82
N ILE A 45 0.13 4.08 -7.58
CA ILE A 45 -0.41 2.80 -7.15
C ILE A 45 -1.90 2.95 -6.84
N ARG A 46 -2.72 2.15 -7.53
CA ARG A 46 -4.17 2.10 -7.33
C ARG A 46 -4.66 0.67 -7.19
N ILE A 47 -5.51 0.43 -6.22
CA ILE A 47 -6.16 -0.85 -5.96
C ILE A 47 -7.64 -0.66 -6.20
N THR A 48 -8.22 -1.49 -7.06
CA THR A 48 -9.64 -1.43 -7.43
C THR A 48 -10.31 -2.77 -7.16
N GLY A 49 -11.65 -2.78 -7.15
CA GLY A 49 -12.41 -4.01 -6.93
C GLY A 49 -12.39 -4.47 -5.48
N LEU A 50 -12.13 -3.57 -4.54
CA LEU A 50 -12.30 -3.80 -3.11
C LEU A 50 -13.78 -3.67 -2.73
N VAL A 51 -14.12 -4.18 -1.55
CA VAL A 51 -15.42 -3.88 -0.93
C VAL A 51 -15.35 -2.47 -0.34
N ALA A 52 -16.31 -1.61 -0.67
CA ALA A 52 -16.34 -0.24 -0.18
C ALA A 52 -16.26 -0.16 1.35
N GLY A 53 -15.48 0.79 1.87
CA GLY A 53 -15.29 1.00 3.31
C GLY A 53 -14.48 -0.07 4.04
N THR A 54 -13.93 -1.07 3.35
CA THR A 54 -13.10 -2.09 3.99
C THR A 54 -11.67 -1.63 4.19
N THR A 55 -11.09 -2.00 5.33
CA THR A 55 -9.66 -1.83 5.59
C THR A 55 -8.86 -2.92 4.88
N VAL A 56 -7.83 -2.54 4.14
CA VAL A 56 -6.91 -3.43 3.44
C VAL A 56 -5.46 -3.14 3.83
N GLU A 57 -4.67 -4.18 4.05
CA GLU A 57 -3.23 -4.07 4.25
C GLU A 57 -2.53 -4.14 2.89
N LEU A 58 -1.73 -3.13 2.57
CA LEU A 58 -0.85 -3.10 1.41
C LEU A 58 0.58 -3.30 1.88
N GLY A 59 1.29 -4.24 1.25
CA GLY A 59 2.68 -4.54 1.54
C GLY A 59 3.56 -4.35 0.32
N ALA A 60 4.77 -3.81 0.53
CA ALA A 60 5.80 -3.73 -0.49
C ALA A 60 7.07 -4.44 0.00
N GLN A 61 7.76 -5.13 -0.92
CA GLN A 61 9.00 -5.85 -0.63
C GLN A 61 9.98 -5.68 -1.80
N ALA A 62 11.25 -5.50 -1.49
CA ALA A 62 12.32 -5.40 -2.47
C ALA A 62 13.60 -6.05 -1.93
N ARG A 63 14.48 -6.50 -2.82
CA ARG A 63 15.84 -6.93 -2.45
C ARG A 63 16.84 -5.92 -2.95
N ASP A 64 17.79 -5.54 -2.10
CA ASP A 64 18.92 -4.72 -2.52
C ASP A 64 19.95 -5.53 -3.32
N TYR A 65 21.01 -4.88 -3.79
CA TYR A 65 22.08 -5.52 -4.56
C TYR A 65 22.84 -6.59 -3.77
N ALA A 66 22.79 -6.55 -2.43
CA ALA A 66 23.39 -7.54 -1.55
C ALA A 66 22.42 -8.72 -1.26
N GLY A 67 21.20 -8.68 -1.81
CA GLY A 67 20.16 -9.68 -1.61
C GLY A 67 19.34 -9.49 -0.33
N THR A 68 19.58 -8.42 0.43
CA THR A 68 18.90 -8.14 1.69
C THR A 68 17.45 -7.77 1.43
N LEU A 69 16.51 -8.37 2.17
CA LEU A 69 15.09 -8.09 2.03
C LEU A 69 14.71 -6.81 2.79
N TRP A 70 14.06 -5.91 2.08
CA TRP A 70 13.44 -4.69 2.60
C TRP A 70 11.93 -4.82 2.46
N SER A 71 11.18 -4.37 3.47
CA SER A 71 9.72 -4.43 3.46
C SER A 71 9.06 -3.28 4.19
N SER A 72 7.83 -2.98 3.79
CA SER A 72 6.92 -2.04 4.45
C SER A 72 5.48 -2.55 4.37
N ARG A 73 4.63 -2.03 5.26
CA ARG A 73 3.19 -2.28 5.27
C ARG A 73 2.44 -1.01 5.68
N ALA A 74 1.27 -0.82 5.12
CA ALA A 74 0.34 0.23 5.52
C ALA A 74 -1.11 -0.21 5.29
N ASN A 75 -2.01 0.24 6.16
CA ASN A 75 -3.44 -0.06 6.09
C ASN A 75 -4.18 1.12 5.48
N PHE A 76 -5.09 0.85 4.54
CA PHE A 76 -5.93 1.84 3.88
C PHE A 76 -7.39 1.46 3.98
N VAL A 77 -8.28 2.45 3.90
CA VAL A 77 -9.73 2.22 3.84
C VAL A 77 -10.17 2.46 2.40
N ALA A 78 -10.79 1.46 1.77
CA ALA A 78 -11.34 1.60 0.44
C ALA A 78 -12.47 2.64 0.41
N ASP A 79 -12.47 3.50 -0.60
CA ASP A 79 -13.53 4.48 -0.80
C ASP A 79 -14.89 3.83 -1.16
N HIS A 80 -15.90 4.66 -1.40
CA HIS A 80 -17.25 4.20 -1.75
C HIS A 80 -17.33 3.43 -3.08
N ASP A 81 -16.33 3.57 -3.96
CA ASP A 81 -16.22 2.84 -5.22
C ASP A 81 -15.43 1.53 -5.07
N GLY A 82 -14.91 1.23 -3.87
CA GLY A 82 -14.05 0.09 -3.63
C GLY A 82 -12.64 0.31 -4.17
N VAL A 83 -12.13 1.55 -4.06
CA VAL A 83 -10.83 1.96 -4.58
C VAL A 83 -9.96 2.50 -3.45
N VAL A 84 -8.67 2.14 -3.49
CA VAL A 84 -7.59 2.81 -2.77
C VAL A 84 -6.62 3.38 -3.80
N ASP A 85 -6.28 4.66 -3.68
CA ASP A 85 -5.34 5.37 -4.55
C ASP A 85 -4.30 6.07 -3.67
N LEU A 86 -3.03 5.67 -3.74
CA LEU A 86 -2.00 6.14 -2.80
C LEU A 86 -1.62 7.60 -3.01
N ASP A 87 -1.94 8.20 -4.17
CA ASP A 87 -1.73 9.63 -4.42
C ASP A 87 -2.85 10.51 -3.86
N ARG A 88 -3.91 9.88 -3.33
CA ARG A 88 -5.10 10.55 -2.79
C ARG A 88 -5.37 10.18 -1.33
N ASP A 89 -5.17 8.92 -0.98
CA ASP A 89 -5.60 8.33 0.28
C ASP A 89 -4.41 8.22 1.24
N ALA A 90 -4.55 8.80 2.43
CA ALA A 90 -3.58 8.57 3.50
C ALA A 90 -3.89 7.22 4.18
N PRO A 91 -2.86 6.43 4.54
CA PRO A 91 -3.08 5.21 5.29
C PRO A 91 -3.65 5.51 6.68
N SER A 92 -4.50 4.62 7.18
CA SER A 92 -4.97 4.63 8.56
C SER A 92 -3.92 4.12 9.54
N GLU A 93 -2.96 3.34 9.07
CA GLU A 93 -1.81 2.83 9.83
C GLU A 93 -0.61 2.63 8.91
N GLY A 94 0.61 2.90 9.37
CA GLY A 94 1.83 2.80 8.57
C GLY A 94 2.54 4.15 8.45
N TYR A 95 2.94 4.52 7.23
CA TYR A 95 3.50 5.84 6.96
C TYR A 95 2.46 6.96 7.18
N SER A 96 2.88 8.23 7.14
CA SER A 96 2.01 9.35 7.47
C SER A 96 1.74 10.23 6.25
N GLY A 97 0.50 10.72 6.15
CA GLY A 97 0.08 11.62 5.07
C GLY A 97 -0.21 10.91 3.75
N VAL A 98 -0.53 11.70 2.72
CA VAL A 98 -0.75 11.21 1.35
C VAL A 98 0.58 11.22 0.62
N ASP A 99 1.04 10.05 0.20
CA ASP A 99 2.31 9.86 -0.51
C ASP A 99 2.23 8.58 -1.36
N GLY A 100 2.20 8.74 -2.69
CA GLY A 100 2.22 7.64 -3.66
C GLY A 100 3.44 6.73 -3.52
N MET A 101 4.56 7.29 -3.03
CA MET A 101 5.81 6.59 -2.79
C MET A 101 5.97 6.10 -1.35
N GLY A 102 4.97 6.33 -0.47
CA GLY A 102 5.08 6.12 0.97
C GLY A 102 5.46 4.70 1.37
N LEU A 103 4.97 3.69 0.63
CA LEU A 103 5.35 2.30 0.84
C LEU A 103 6.85 2.05 0.54
N PHE A 104 7.41 2.66 -0.50
CA PHE A 104 8.82 2.49 -0.85
C PHE A 104 9.73 3.29 0.09
N SER A 105 9.38 4.53 0.39
CA SER A 105 10.17 5.42 1.26
C SER A 105 10.20 4.95 2.72
N SER A 106 9.19 4.17 3.14
CA SER A 106 9.07 3.64 4.49
C SER A 106 9.56 2.20 4.64
N MET A 107 10.23 1.65 3.63
CA MET A 107 10.81 0.32 3.73
C MET A 107 11.89 0.27 4.81
N THR A 108 11.85 -0.80 5.59
CA THR A 108 12.86 -1.12 6.60
C THR A 108 13.43 -2.50 6.29
N LEU A 109 14.58 -2.82 6.88
CA LEU A 109 15.12 -4.17 6.81
C LEU A 109 14.08 -5.15 7.35
N ALA A 110 13.70 -6.12 6.51
CA ALA A 110 12.84 -7.20 6.94
C ALA A 110 13.59 -7.95 8.05
N SER A 111 13.14 -7.79 9.29
CA SER A 111 13.69 -8.56 10.39
C SER A 111 13.22 -10.00 10.19
N ASP A 112 14.11 -10.87 9.73
CA ASP A 112 13.95 -12.31 9.94
C ASP A 112 13.73 -12.48 11.45
N GLY A 113 12.59 -13.05 11.84
CA GLY A 113 12.04 -13.06 13.19
C GLY A 113 13.05 -12.84 14.34
N ASP A 114 12.82 -11.78 15.10
CA ASP A 114 13.54 -11.39 16.33
C ASP A 114 15.02 -10.94 16.20
N LYS A 115 15.22 -9.69 16.63
CA LYS A 115 16.49 -9.04 17.08
C LYS A 115 17.47 -8.58 16.00
N ARG A 116 17.10 -7.49 15.32
CA ARG A 116 17.79 -6.18 15.31
C ARG A 116 17.23 -5.41 14.13
N ALA A 117 16.25 -4.54 14.40
CA ALA A 117 15.97 -3.42 13.52
C ALA A 117 17.29 -2.66 13.37
N SER A 118 17.96 -2.83 12.22
CA SER A 118 19.18 -2.10 11.93
C SER A 118 18.77 -0.66 11.64
N THR A 119 19.29 0.25 12.45
CA THR A 119 19.06 1.70 12.41
C THR A 119 19.67 2.39 11.19
N ASP A 120 20.22 1.63 10.24
CA ASP A 120 20.68 2.15 8.95
C ASP A 120 19.54 2.15 7.94
N THR A 121 18.70 3.20 7.98
CA THR A 121 17.64 3.45 6.99
C THR A 121 18.19 3.90 5.63
N SER A 122 19.52 4.06 5.46
CA SER A 122 20.13 4.53 4.20
C SER A 122 20.35 3.46 3.13
N GLY A 123 19.91 2.21 3.38
CA GLY A 123 20.30 1.05 2.57
C GLY A 123 19.46 0.77 1.32
N TYR A 124 18.29 1.39 1.14
CA TYR A 124 17.51 1.19 -0.08
C TYR A 124 18.20 1.81 -1.33
N ALA A 125 19.04 2.83 -1.14
CA ALA A 125 19.81 3.41 -2.23
C ALA A 125 20.96 2.46 -2.64
N PRO A 126 21.13 2.15 -3.93
CA PRO A 126 22.27 1.36 -4.39
C PRO A 126 23.57 2.08 -4.01
N LYS A 127 24.36 1.47 -3.13
CA LYS A 127 25.71 1.93 -2.84
C LYS A 127 26.56 1.61 -4.06
N PHE A 128 26.69 2.54 -5.02
CA PHE A 128 27.53 2.41 -6.21
C PHE A 128 28.89 1.76 -5.85
N PRO A 129 29.10 0.46 -6.10
CA PRO A 129 30.34 -0.22 -5.70
C PRO A 129 31.53 0.26 -6.56
N GLU A 130 31.23 0.73 -7.77
CA GLU A 130 32.18 1.13 -8.81
C GLU A 130 33.03 2.36 -8.43
N LEU A 131 32.54 3.24 -7.54
CA LEU A 131 33.29 4.44 -7.13
C LEU A 131 34.44 4.13 -6.16
N LYS A 132 34.47 2.95 -5.52
CA LYS A 132 35.64 2.52 -4.74
C LYS A 132 36.82 2.11 -5.62
N ARG A 133 36.58 1.59 -6.84
CA ARG A 133 37.66 1.22 -7.79
C ARG A 133 38.36 2.43 -8.43
N LEU A 134 37.68 3.57 -8.53
CA LEU A 134 38.25 4.80 -9.07
C LEU A 134 39.03 5.64 -8.04
N LYS A 135 38.87 5.37 -6.73
CA LYS A 135 39.63 6.04 -5.67
C LYS A 135 41.04 5.46 -5.45
N GLY A 136 41.38 4.36 -6.13
CA GLY A 136 42.70 3.71 -6.08
C GLY A 136 43.56 3.86 -7.35
N ARG A 137 43.03 4.45 -8.43
CA ARG A 137 43.82 4.81 -9.61
C ARG A 137 44.10 6.29 -9.53
N GLY A 138 45.29 6.62 -9.03
CA GLY A 138 45.79 8.00 -8.96
C GLY A 138 45.48 8.74 -10.24
N LEU A 139 44.81 9.87 -10.10
CA LEU A 139 44.63 10.85 -11.15
C LEU A 139 46.05 11.33 -11.52
N MET A 140 46.67 10.68 -12.50
CA MET A 140 47.86 11.19 -13.16
C MET A 140 47.45 12.49 -13.85
N ALA A 141 47.74 13.61 -13.20
CA ALA A 141 47.77 14.91 -13.83
C ALA A 141 48.88 14.89 -14.89
N GLY A 142 48.50 14.77 -16.16
CA GLY A 142 49.40 15.13 -17.26
C GLY A 142 49.57 16.65 -17.29
N PRO A 143 50.77 17.19 -17.50
CA PRO A 143 50.97 18.62 -17.58
C PRO A 143 50.33 19.16 -18.87
N GLY A 144 49.61 20.26 -18.72
CA GLY A 144 49.19 21.09 -19.83
C GLY A 144 50.32 22.03 -20.26
N ARG A 145 50.59 22.02 -21.57
CA ARG A 145 51.52 22.81 -22.39
C ARG A 145 52.94 22.26 -22.51
#